data_AF-A0A7Y6PMT0-F1
#
_entry.id   AF-A0A7Y6PMT0-F1
#
_cell.length_a   1.000
_cell.length_b   1.000
_cell.length_c   1.000
_cell.angle_alpha   90.00
_cell.angle_beta   90.00
_cell.angle_gamma   90.00
#
_symmetry.space_group_name_H-M   'P 1'
#
loop_
_entity.id
_entity.type
_entity.pdbx_description
1 polymer ?
#
loop_
_entity_poly.entity_id
_entity_poly.type
_entity_poly.pdbx_seq_one_letter_code
_entity_poly.pdbx_strand_id
1 'polypeptide(L)'
;MFREDYIMRLVRQLGDFLARIAGKRRAKDFEGAIAEAGKAWDELIGHPRELVDVVDTPTLASMLREPRKMRVAAQLLVEEGHARAEKGDPASAAVCYRRATELVLEARAVDPNPEDDAALFELARLVPVSQLDPRYRG
;
A
#
# COMPACT_ATOMS: atom_id res chain seq x y z
N MET A 1 5.95 13.74 22.89
CA MET A 1 5.51 14.98 22.22
C MET A 1 5.83 14.98 20.72
N PHE A 2 7.03 15.37 20.22
CA PHE A 2 7.27 15.48 18.76
C PHE A 2 7.00 14.20 17.93
N ARG A 3 7.32 13.01 18.47
CA ARG A 3 7.07 11.73 17.78
C ARG A 3 5.57 11.39 17.70
N GLU A 4 4.80 11.59 18.76
CA GLU A 4 3.35 11.35 18.77
C GLU A 4 2.62 12.32 17.84
N ASP A 5 3.02 13.59 17.85
CA ASP A 5 2.44 14.61 16.96
C ASP A 5 2.70 14.28 15.49
N TYR A 6 3.92 13.82 15.17
CA TYR A 6 4.28 13.34 13.85
C TYR A 6 3.43 12.13 13.43
N ILE A 7 3.27 11.14 14.31
CA ILE A 7 2.47 9.94 14.03
C ILE A 7 1.00 10.32 13.78
N MET A 8 0.41 11.13 14.66
CA MET A 8 -0.97 11.57 14.52
C MET A 8 -1.16 12.42 13.26
N ARG A 9 -0.15 13.16 12.83
CA ARG A 9 -0.16 13.87 11.55
C ARG A 9 -0.14 12.89 10.38
N LEU A 10 0.74 11.89 10.39
CA LEU A 10 0.84 10.90 9.32
C LEU A 10 -0.47 10.10 9.16
N VAL A 11 -1.08 9.67 10.27
CA VAL A 11 -2.37 8.97 10.26
C VAL A 11 -3.48 9.84 9.67
N ARG A 12 -3.55 11.13 10.06
CA ARG A 12 -4.52 12.07 9.51
C ARG A 12 -4.34 12.27 8.01
N GLN A 13 -3.10 12.56 7.58
CA GLN A 13 -2.80 12.77 6.17
C GLN A 13 -3.11 11.51 5.35
N LEU A 14 -2.81 10.32 5.85
CA LEU A 14 -3.20 9.06 5.21
C LEU A 14 -4.73 8.97 5.06
N GLY A 15 -5.48 9.21 6.14
CA GLY A 15 -6.94 9.23 6.08
C GLY A 15 -7.48 10.21 5.03
N ASP A 16 -6.90 11.40 4.93
CA ASP A 16 -7.29 12.40 3.93
C ASP A 16 -6.99 11.93 2.50
N PHE A 17 -5.83 11.31 2.26
CA PHE A 17 -5.49 10.73 0.95
C PHE A 17 -6.44 9.59 0.58
N LEU A 18 -6.69 8.64 1.49
CA LEU A 18 -7.60 7.52 1.26
C LEU A 18 -9.02 8.02 0.96
N ALA A 19 -9.51 9.02 1.69
CA ALA A 19 -10.82 9.63 1.44
C ALA A 19 -10.91 10.26 0.05
N ARG A 20 -9.88 10.98 -0.40
CA ARG A 20 -9.82 11.56 -1.75
C ARG A 20 -9.76 10.50 -2.84
N ILE A 21 -8.95 9.46 -2.67
CA ILE A 21 -8.85 8.34 -3.62
C ILE A 21 -10.20 7.64 -3.75
N ALA A 22 -10.84 7.30 -2.62
CA ALA A 22 -12.17 6.68 -2.61
C ALA A 22 -13.23 7.57 -3.25
N GLY A 23 -13.20 8.89 -3.01
CA GLY A 23 -14.09 9.86 -3.64
C GLY A 23 -13.98 9.85 -5.17
N LYS A 24 -12.75 9.85 -5.70
CA LYS A 24 -12.49 9.80 -7.14
C LYS A 24 -12.92 8.47 -7.77
N ARG A 25 -12.63 7.35 -7.11
CA ARG A 25 -13.12 6.02 -7.53
C ARG A 25 -14.64 5.97 -7.64
N ARG A 26 -15.37 6.49 -6.64
CA ARG A 26 -16.85 6.58 -6.67
C ARG A 26 -17.36 7.44 -7.83
N ALA A 27 -16.62 8.49 -8.20
CA ALA A 27 -16.90 9.33 -9.35
C ALA A 27 -16.46 8.71 -10.70
N LYS A 28 -15.90 7.48 -10.69
CA LYS A 28 -15.28 6.81 -11.84
C LYS A 28 -14.10 7.58 -12.45
N ASP A 29 -13.52 8.51 -11.70
CA ASP A 29 -12.28 9.19 -12.04
C ASP A 29 -11.08 8.33 -11.60
N PHE A 30 -10.88 7.21 -12.30
CA PHE A 30 -9.86 6.23 -11.94
C PHE A 30 -8.43 6.76 -12.17
N GLU A 31 -8.22 7.56 -13.20
CA GLU A 31 -6.93 8.21 -13.46
C GLU A 31 -6.60 9.20 -12.34
N GLY A 32 -7.57 10.03 -11.94
CA GLY A 32 -7.38 10.95 -10.82
C GLY A 32 -7.16 10.23 -9.50
N ALA A 33 -7.76 9.04 -9.29
CA ALA A 33 -7.54 8.20 -8.13
C ALA A 33 -6.10 7.64 -8.09
N ILE A 34 -5.61 7.12 -9.22
CA ILE A 34 -4.23 6.63 -9.37
C ILE A 34 -3.22 7.77 -9.17
N ALA A 35 -3.48 8.94 -9.75
CA ALA A 35 -2.64 10.12 -9.57
C ALA A 35 -2.62 10.61 -8.12
N GLU A 36 -3.74 10.49 -7.39
CA GLU A 36 -3.80 10.83 -5.97
C GLU A 36 -3.00 9.87 -5.11
N ALA A 37 -3.04 8.56 -5.41
CA ALA A 37 -2.18 7.57 -4.76
C ALA A 37 -0.70 7.90 -5.00
N GLY A 38 -0.32 8.30 -6.23
CA GLY A 38 1.02 8.76 -6.56
C GLY A 38 1.49 9.93 -5.69
N LYS A 39 0.65 10.96 -5.49
CA LYS A 39 0.96 12.07 -4.58
C LYS A 39 1.13 11.63 -3.12
N ALA A 40 0.32 10.67 -2.68
CA ALA A 40 0.43 10.14 -1.33
C ALA A 40 1.78 9.45 -1.07
N TRP A 41 2.36 8.80 -2.09
CA TRP A 41 3.71 8.25 -2.02
C TRP A 41 4.77 9.34 -1.79
N ASP A 42 4.72 10.43 -2.55
CA ASP A 42 5.64 11.54 -2.36
C ASP A 42 5.50 12.19 -0.97
N GLU A 43 4.26 12.48 -0.56
CA GLU A 43 4.00 13.28 0.65
C GLU A 43 4.08 12.48 1.96
N LEU A 44 3.64 11.21 1.98
CA LEU A 44 3.61 10.39 3.20
C LEU A 44 4.84 9.51 3.35
N ILE A 45 5.32 8.95 2.24
CA ILE A 45 6.39 7.97 2.22
C ILE A 45 7.74 8.63 1.93
N GLY A 46 7.74 9.77 1.24
CA GLY A 46 8.95 10.50 0.87
C GLY A 46 9.73 9.84 -0.27
N HIS A 47 9.07 9.00 -1.06
CA HIS A 47 9.67 8.32 -2.20
C HIS A 47 8.69 8.35 -3.39
N PRO A 48 9.20 8.56 -4.62
CA PRO A 48 8.35 8.60 -5.80
C PRO A 48 7.72 7.24 -6.08
N ARG A 49 6.48 7.25 -6.54
CA ARG A 49 5.73 6.02 -6.84
C ARG A 49 6.43 5.16 -7.89
N GLU A 50 7.10 5.76 -8.85
CA GLU A 50 7.84 5.09 -9.92
C GLU A 50 9.00 4.24 -9.37
N LEU A 51 9.53 4.60 -8.20
CA LEU A 51 10.58 3.82 -7.55
C LEU A 51 10.06 2.44 -7.14
N VAL A 52 8.80 2.36 -6.71
CA VAL A 52 8.13 1.11 -6.33
C VAL A 52 8.02 0.14 -7.50
N ASP A 53 7.98 0.65 -8.74
CA ASP A 53 7.90 -0.19 -9.94
C ASP A 53 9.25 -0.82 -10.30
N VAL A 54 10.37 -0.21 -9.89
CA VAL A 54 11.72 -0.67 -10.28
C VAL A 54 12.44 -1.46 -9.19
N VAL A 55 11.95 -1.46 -7.95
CA VAL A 55 12.52 -2.24 -6.84
C VAL A 55 11.65 -3.43 -6.45
N ASP A 56 12.27 -4.46 -5.87
CA ASP A 56 11.52 -5.53 -5.22
C ASP A 56 11.01 -5.13 -3.83
N THR A 57 10.06 -5.89 -3.29
CA THR A 57 9.42 -5.60 -2.00
C THR A 57 10.42 -5.63 -0.83
N PRO A 58 11.37 -6.58 -0.75
CA PRO A 58 12.41 -6.55 0.28
C PRO A 58 13.26 -5.27 0.24
N THR A 59 13.66 -4.82 -0.96
CA THR A 59 14.40 -3.57 -1.13
C THR A 59 13.53 -2.40 -0.71
N LEU A 60 12.27 -2.32 -1.14
CA LEU A 60 11.34 -1.29 -0.73
C LEU A 60 11.17 -1.26 0.80
N ALA A 61 10.95 -2.40 1.45
CA ALA A 61 10.87 -2.49 2.91
C ALA A 61 12.15 -1.96 3.58
N SER A 62 13.33 -2.31 3.06
CA SER A 62 14.60 -1.79 3.57
C SER A 62 14.73 -0.27 3.47
N MET A 63 14.16 0.33 2.41
CA MET A 63 14.13 1.78 2.21
C MET A 63 13.13 2.48 3.13
N LEU A 64 11.98 1.86 3.37
CA LEU A 64 10.94 2.37 4.27
C LEU A 64 11.39 2.35 5.73
N ARG A 65 12.21 1.36 6.13
CA ARG A 65 12.85 1.15 7.44
C ARG A 65 11.92 0.95 8.64
N GLU A 66 10.71 1.49 8.59
CA GLU A 66 9.74 1.50 9.67
C GLU A 66 8.50 0.65 9.30
N PRO A 67 8.12 -0.35 10.11
CA PRO A 67 6.95 -1.20 9.85
C PRO A 67 5.66 -0.42 9.61
N ARG A 68 5.49 0.71 10.30
CA ARG A 68 4.34 1.60 10.08
C ARG A 68 4.31 2.20 8.68
N LYS A 69 5.46 2.62 8.13
CA LYS A 69 5.54 3.11 6.75
C LYS A 69 5.26 2.00 5.74
N MET A 70 5.69 0.78 6.02
CA MET A 70 5.36 -0.40 5.20
C MET A 70 3.85 -0.64 5.15
N ARG A 71 3.15 -0.55 6.29
CA ARG A 71 1.68 -0.65 6.35
C ARG A 71 0.97 0.48 5.59
N VAL A 72 1.43 1.72 5.75
CA VAL A 72 0.90 2.88 5.02
C VAL A 72 1.07 2.68 3.51
N ALA A 73 2.27 2.29 3.08
CA ALA A 73 2.57 1.98 1.68
C ALA A 73 1.69 0.84 1.13
N ALA A 74 1.48 -0.22 1.92
CA ALA A 74 0.58 -1.31 1.56
C ALA A 74 -0.87 -0.82 1.36
N GLN A 75 -1.39 0.02 2.26
CA GLN A 75 -2.74 0.60 2.10
C GLN A 75 -2.87 1.46 0.84
N LEU A 76 -1.85 2.26 0.52
CA LEU A 76 -1.83 3.05 -0.72
C LEU A 76 -1.85 2.15 -1.97
N LEU A 77 -1.09 1.05 -1.95
CA LEU A 77 -1.09 0.07 -3.06
C LEU A 77 -2.43 -0.65 -3.20
N VAL A 78 -3.12 -0.95 -2.09
CA VAL A 78 -4.47 -1.53 -2.15
C VAL A 78 -5.44 -0.59 -2.86
N GLU A 79 -5.46 0.69 -2.47
CA GLU A 79 -6.34 1.68 -3.10
C GLU A 79 -6.00 1.92 -4.58
N GLU A 80 -4.70 1.97 -4.92
CA GLU A 80 -4.27 2.06 -6.31
C GLU A 80 -4.67 0.81 -7.11
N GLY A 81 -4.51 -0.37 -6.52
CA GLY A 81 -4.92 -1.64 -7.13
C GLY A 81 -6.41 -1.66 -7.42
N HIS A 82 -7.23 -1.17 -6.50
CA HIS A 82 -8.67 -1.05 -6.71
C HIS A 82 -9.01 -0.08 -7.85
N ALA A 83 -8.40 1.10 -7.88
CA ALA A 83 -8.61 2.05 -8.97
C ALA A 83 -8.22 1.46 -10.34
N ARG A 84 -7.10 0.72 -10.41
CA ARG A 84 -6.65 0.03 -11.63
C ARG A 84 -7.61 -1.07 -12.06
N ALA A 85 -8.08 -1.90 -11.12
CA ALA A 85 -9.05 -2.95 -11.42
C ALA A 85 -10.36 -2.38 -11.97
N GLU A 86 -10.89 -1.32 -11.33
CA GLU A 86 -12.13 -0.65 -11.75
C GLU A 86 -11.98 0.07 -13.10
N LYS A 87 -10.77 0.55 -13.43
CA LYS A 87 -10.41 1.11 -14.74
C LYS A 87 -10.34 0.06 -15.86
N GLY A 88 -10.30 -1.24 -15.52
CA GLY A 88 -10.14 -2.32 -16.49
C GLY A 88 -8.68 -2.76 -16.71
N ASP A 89 -7.79 -2.47 -15.76
CA ASP A 89 -6.39 -2.92 -15.74
C ASP A 89 -6.13 -3.91 -14.56
N PRO A 90 -6.67 -5.14 -14.63
CA PRO A 90 -6.53 -6.12 -13.57
C PRO A 90 -5.09 -6.63 -13.41
N ALA A 91 -4.27 -6.57 -14.46
CA ALA A 91 -2.87 -7.01 -14.41
C ALA A 91 -2.06 -6.11 -13.48
N SER A 92 -2.14 -4.79 -13.68
CA SER A 92 -1.46 -3.84 -12.79
C SER A 92 -2.08 -3.83 -11.39
N ALA A 93 -3.39 -4.06 -11.26
CA ALA A 93 -4.04 -4.22 -9.96
C ALA A 93 -3.46 -5.39 -9.16
N ALA A 94 -3.30 -6.56 -9.79
CA ALA A 94 -2.72 -7.74 -9.15
C ALA A 94 -1.29 -7.49 -8.66
N VAL A 95 -0.47 -6.74 -9.41
CA VAL A 95 0.86 -6.33 -8.96
C VAL A 95 0.77 -5.48 -7.70
N CYS A 96 -0.14 -4.51 -7.65
CA CYS A 96 -0.33 -3.65 -6.48
C CYS A 96 -0.73 -4.45 -5.25
N TYR A 97 -1.73 -5.32 -5.37
CA TYR A 97 -2.18 -6.16 -4.27
C TYR A 97 -1.09 -7.11 -3.79
N ARG A 98 -0.32 -7.73 -4.69
CA ARG A 98 0.79 -8.60 -4.32
C ARG A 98 1.82 -7.84 -3.49
N ARG A 99 2.26 -6.68 -3.99
CA ARG A 99 3.22 -5.82 -3.28
C ARG A 99 2.69 -5.38 -1.92
N ALA A 100 1.39 -5.07 -1.82
CA ALA A 100 0.76 -4.75 -0.55
C ALA A 100 0.82 -5.93 0.43
N THR A 101 0.49 -7.15 0.00
CA THR A 101 0.58 -8.37 0.83
C THR A 101 2.00 -8.57 1.35
N GLU A 102 2.98 -8.50 0.46
CA GLU A 102 4.39 -8.69 0.80
C GLU A 102 4.88 -7.62 1.80
N LEU A 103 4.47 -6.35 1.64
CA LEU A 103 4.81 -5.28 2.59
C LEU A 103 4.17 -5.46 3.96
N VAL A 104 2.93 -5.97 4.04
CA VAL A 104 2.30 -6.30 5.32
C VAL A 104 3.05 -7.42 6.01
N LEU A 105 3.51 -8.44 5.27
CA LEU A 105 4.33 -9.53 5.82
C LEU A 105 5.70 -9.04 6.31
N GLU A 106 6.37 -8.15 5.57
CA GLU A 106 7.61 -7.50 6.01
C GLU A 106 7.39 -6.68 7.29
N ALA A 107 6.31 -5.90 7.37
CA ALA A 107 5.98 -5.12 8.55
C ALA A 107 5.73 -6.03 9.77
N ARG A 108 4.93 -7.08 9.59
CA ARG A 108 4.56 -8.03 10.64
C ARG A 108 5.77 -8.79 11.17
N ALA A 109 6.73 -9.15 10.31
CA ALA A 109 7.94 -9.85 10.70
C ALA A 109 8.82 -9.01 11.66
N VAL A 110 8.79 -7.69 11.52
CA VAL A 110 9.57 -6.75 12.35
C VAL A 110 8.81 -6.32 13.60
N ASP A 111 7.52 -6.04 13.47
CA ASP A 111 6.65 -5.49 14.53
C ASP A 111 5.25 -6.11 14.43
N PRO A 112 5.00 -7.29 15.02
CA PRO A 112 3.72 -7.97 14.88
C PRO A 112 2.53 -7.12 15.37
N ASN A 113 1.50 -6.94 14.54
CA ASN A 113 0.27 -6.24 14.89
C ASN A 113 -0.97 -7.09 14.54
N PRO A 114 -1.94 -7.29 15.45
CA PRO A 114 -3.17 -8.02 15.16
C PRO A 114 -3.98 -7.46 13.99
N GLU A 115 -3.87 -6.17 13.68
CA GLU A 115 -4.54 -5.56 12.51
C GLU A 115 -4.00 -6.11 11.17
N ASP A 116 -2.78 -6.64 11.16
CA ASP A 116 -2.18 -7.26 9.97
C ASP A 116 -2.96 -8.51 9.56
N ASP A 117 -3.57 -9.26 10.50
CA ASP A 117 -4.34 -10.46 10.19
C ASP A 117 -5.60 -10.12 9.37
N ALA A 118 -6.28 -9.03 9.73
CA ALA A 118 -7.43 -8.56 8.97
C ALA A 118 -7.03 -8.09 7.56
N ALA A 119 -5.92 -7.34 7.45
CA ALA A 119 -5.41 -6.88 6.16
C ALA A 119 -5.01 -8.05 5.25
N LEU A 120 -4.27 -9.04 5.79
CA LEU A 120 -3.85 -10.23 5.06
C LEU A 120 -5.03 -11.09 4.63
N PHE A 121 -6.06 -11.21 5.47
CA PHE A 121 -7.28 -11.94 5.13
C PHE A 121 -8.01 -11.32 3.93
N GLU A 122 -8.13 -9.99 3.88
CA GLU A 122 -8.73 -9.32 2.73
C GLU A 122 -7.86 -9.43 1.47
N LEU A 123 -6.53 -9.27 1.62
CA LEU A 123 -5.60 -9.37 0.50
C LEU A 123 -5.50 -10.79 -0.08
N ALA A 124 -5.67 -11.83 0.74
CA ALA A 124 -5.67 -13.23 0.28
C ALA A 124 -6.82 -13.54 -0.69
N ARG A 125 -7.90 -12.73 -0.69
CA ARG A 125 -9.00 -12.83 -1.67
C ARG A 125 -8.64 -12.23 -3.03
N LEU A 126 -7.66 -11.33 -3.06
CA LEU A 126 -7.23 -10.58 -4.25
C LEU A 126 -5.97 -11.19 -4.89
N VAL A 127 -5.13 -11.85 -4.10
CA VAL A 127 -3.85 -12.42 -4.53
C VAL A 127 -3.70 -13.84 -4.00
N PRO A 128 -3.69 -14.85 -4.88
CA PRO A 128 -3.33 -16.21 -4.50
C PRO A 128 -1.90 -16.28 -3.95
N VAL A 129 -1.68 -17.10 -2.92
CA VAL A 129 -0.34 -17.32 -2.32
C VAL A 129 0.72 -17.71 -3.36
N SER A 130 0.33 -18.44 -4.41
CA SER A 130 1.22 -18.84 -5.50
C SER A 130 1.82 -17.67 -6.29
N GLN A 131 1.21 -16.48 -6.22
CA GLN A 131 1.67 -15.27 -6.91
C GLN A 131 2.65 -14.44 -6.07
N LEU A 132 2.75 -14.69 -4.76
CA LEU A 132 3.73 -14.03 -3.90
C LEU A 132 5.15 -14.46 -4.26
N ASP A 133 6.14 -13.63 -3.95
CA ASP A 133 7.55 -14.06 -3.97
C ASP A 133 7.73 -15.33 -3.11
N PRO A 134 8.54 -16.32 -3.56
CA PRO A 134 8.75 -17.58 -2.84
C PRO A 134 9.04 -17.43 -1.35
N ARG A 135 9.69 -16.34 -0.93
CA ARG A 135 10.00 -16.09 0.49
C ARG A 135 8.79 -15.88 1.38
N TYR A 136 7.63 -15.56 0.82
CA TYR A 136 6.39 -15.24 1.54
C TYR A 136 5.33 -16.34 1.47
N ARG A 137 5.66 -17.52 0.90
CA ARG A 137 4.70 -18.62 0.71
C ARG A 137 4.62 -19.60 1.89
N GLY A 138 5.30 -19.31 2.99
CA GLY A 138 5.44 -20.16 4.17
C GLY A 138 4.20 -20.23 5.04
#